data_AF-A0A6G7CQ56-F1
#
_entry.id   AF-A0A6G7CQ56-F1
#
_cell.length_a   1.000
_cell.length_b   1.000
_cell.length_c   1.000
_cell.angle_alpha   90.00
_cell.angle_beta   90.00
_cell.angle_gamma   90.00
#
_symmetry.space_group_name_H-M   'P 1'
#
loop_
_entity.id
_entity.type
_entity.pdbx_description
1 polymer ?
#
loop_
_entity_poly.entity_id
_entity_poly.type
_entity_poly.pdbx_seq_one_letter_code
_entity_poly.pdbx_strand_id
1 'polypeptide(L)' 'MLKHATKIYYDLLPDYSVSVLVYGSTEWDVFRSMNHLYAWADAEMTQYELVDITNTTAQQRMNLGVFDGCQY' A
#
# COMPACT_ATOMS: atom_id res chain seq x y z
N MET A 1 -21.82 11.49 1.51
CA MET A 1 -20.41 11.47 1.09
C MET A 1 -20.02 10.03 0.81
N LEU A 2 -19.73 9.68 -0.43
CA LEU A 2 -19.09 8.39 -0.75
C LEU A 2 -17.70 8.46 -0.09
N LYS A 3 -17.49 7.72 1.00
CA LYS A 3 -16.13 7.53 1.54
C LYS A 3 -15.41 6.65 0.52
N HIS A 4 -14.46 7.22 -0.21
CA HIS A 4 -13.59 6.44 -1.09
C HIS A 4 -12.75 5.51 -0.22
N ALA A 5 -12.63 4.24 -0.62
CA ALA A 5 -11.77 3.28 0.09
C ALA A 5 -10.31 3.77 0.05
N THR A 6 -9.59 3.61 1.17
CA THR A 6 -8.17 3.97 1.25
C THR A 6 -7.35 2.97 0.43
N LYS A 7 -6.55 3.46 -0.52
CA LYS A 7 -5.62 2.60 -1.27
C LYS A 7 -4.35 2.36 -0.46
N ILE A 8 -3.94 1.10 -0.41
CA ILE A 8 -2.68 0.66 0.18
C ILE A 8 -1.92 -0.11 -0.89
N TYR A 9 -0.78 0.42 -1.31
CA TYR A 9 0.13 -0.25 -2.21
C TYR A 9 1.02 -1.19 -1.41
N TYR A 10 1.22 -2.43 -1.88
CA TYR A 10 2.07 -3.40 -1.19
C TYR A 10 3.03 -4.15 -2.13
N ASP A 11 4.22 -4.43 -1.64
CA ASP A 11 5.29 -5.17 -2.33
C ASP A 11 5.71 -6.36 -1.48
N LEU A 12 5.45 -7.58 -1.97
CA LEU A 12 5.84 -8.82 -1.29
C LEU A 12 7.31 -9.13 -1.56
N LEU A 13 8.12 -9.04 -0.51
CA LEU A 13 9.56 -9.25 -0.59
C LEU A 13 9.92 -10.74 -0.57
N PRO A 14 11.12 -11.14 -1.05
CA PRO A 14 11.54 -12.55 -1.11
C PRO A 14 11.59 -13.27 0.24
N ASP A 15 11.68 -12.54 1.34
CA ASP A 15 11.66 -13.07 2.71
C ASP A 15 10.25 -13.16 3.32
N TYR A 16 9.22 -12.95 2.50
CA TYR A 16 7.80 -12.89 2.86
C TYR A 16 7.38 -11.68 3.70
N SER A 17 8.28 -10.73 3.97
CA SER A 17 7.89 -9.43 4.49
C SER A 17 7.16 -8.61 3.42
N VAL A 18 6.41 -7.60 3.84
CA VAL A 18 5.54 -6.81 2.96
C VAL A 18 5.84 -5.33 3.18
N SER A 19 6.42 -4.68 2.17
CA SER A 19 6.59 -3.23 2.19
C SER A 19 5.29 -2.56 1.72
N VAL A 20 4.86 -1.51 2.39
CA VAL A 20 3.57 -0.87 2.12
C VAL A 20 3.68 0.64 2.03
N LEU A 21 2.80 1.24 1.24
CA LEU A 21 2.58 2.67 1.15
C LEU A 21 1.08 2.96 1.16
N VAL A 22 0.62 3.75 2.12
CA VAL A 22 -0.75 4.27 2.12
C VAL A 22 -0.83 5.44 1.15
N TYR A 23 -1.87 5.48 0.32
CA TYR A 23 -2.07 6.58 -0.63
C TYR A 23 -2.04 7.95 0.06
N GLY A 24 -1.24 8.88 -0.47
CA GLY A 24 -1.00 10.21 0.10
C GLY A 24 0.07 10.27 1.19
N SER A 25 0.64 9.12 1.60
CA SER A 25 1.81 9.06 2.49
C SER A 25 3.10 9.19 1.68
N THR A 26 4.15 9.74 2.30
CA THR A 26 5.52 9.72 1.79
C THR A 26 6.39 8.67 2.48
N GLU A 27 5.88 8.05 3.54
CA GLU A 27 6.60 7.08 4.36
C GLU A 27 6.16 5.65 4.03
N TRP A 28 7.15 4.80 3.79
CA TRP A 28 6.97 3.37 3.59
C TRP A 28 7.11 2.64 4.92
N ASP A 29 6.21 1.71 5.17
CA ASP A 29 6.26 0.79 6.31
C ASP A 29 6.54 -0.64 5.85
N VAL A 30 6.85 -1.52 6.81
CA VAL A 30 7.09 -2.94 6.55
C VAL A 30 6.36 -3.81 7.57
N PHE A 31 5.58 -4.77 7.07
CA PHE A 31 4.97 -5.83 7.86
C PHE A 31 5.74 -7.14 7.71
N ARG A 32 5.66 -7.99 8.74
CA ARG A 32 6.32 -9.31 8.74
C ARG A 32 5.73 -10.30 7.75
N SER A 33 4.47 -10.11 7.35
CA SER A 33 3.77 -10.95 6.38
C SER A 33 2.45 -10.30 5.94
N MET A 34 1.83 -10.84 4.89
CA MET A 34 0.50 -10.41 4.43
C MET A 34 -0.56 -10.45 5.53
N ASN A 35 -0.58 -11.49 6.37
CA ASN A 35 -1.53 -11.58 7.49
C ASN A 35 -1.41 -10.40 8.48
N HIS A 36 -0.20 -9.88 8.69
CA HIS A 36 0.00 -8.71 9.55
C HIS A 36 -0.51 -7.43 8.89
N LEU A 37 -0.34 -7.28 7.57
CA LEU A 37 -0.94 -6.20 6.78
C LEU A 37 -2.47 -6.23 6.86
N TYR A 38 -3.10 -7.39 6.63
CA TYR A 38 -4.56 -7.53 6.74
C TYR A 38 -5.05 -7.20 8.15
N ALA A 39 -4.42 -7.76 9.19
CA ALA A 39 -4.82 -7.52 10.57
C ALA A 39 -4.72 -6.04 10.97
N TRP A 40 -3.68 -5.34 10.49
CA TRP A 40 -3.54 -3.89 10.70
C TRP A 40 -4.59 -3.10 9.91
N ALA A 41 -4.78 -3.40 8.62
CA ALA A 41 -5.73 -2.67 7.77
C ALA A 41 -7.17 -2.82 8.27
N ASP A 42 -7.57 -4.02 8.70
CA ASP A 42 -8.89 -4.30 9.28
C ASP A 42 -9.11 -3.58 10.63
N ALA A 43 -8.04 -3.30 11.38
CA ALA A 43 -8.10 -2.58 12.66
C ALA A 43 -8.16 -1.05 12.47
N GLU A 44 -7.40 -0.51 11.51
CA GLU A 44 -7.26 0.95 11.31
C GLU A 44 -8.30 1.53 10.35
N MET A 45 -8.84 0.73 9.42
CA MET A 45 -9.62 1.24 8.30
C MET A 45 -10.97 0.53 8.17
N THR A 46 -12.02 1.32 7.90
CA THR A 46 -13.36 0.76 7.63
C THR A 46 -13.46 0.17 6.22
N GLN A 47 -12.75 0.75 5.25
CA GLN A 47 -12.74 0.32 3.85
C GLN A 47 -11.38 0.63 3.23
N TYR A 48 -10.74 -0.37 2.64
CA TYR A 48 -9.47 -0.24 1.95
C TYR A 48 -9.40 -1.11 0.69
N GLU A 49 -8.50 -0.74 -0.21
CA GLU A 49 -8.14 -1.49 -1.42
C GLU A 49 -6.64 -1.79 -1.37
N LEU A 50 -6.28 -3.07 -1.48
CA LEU A 50 -4.88 -3.48 -1.62
C LEU A 50 -4.50 -3.51 -3.10
N VAL A 51 -3.42 -2.81 -3.44
CA VAL A 51 -2.86 -2.76 -4.79
C VAL A 51 -1.49 -3.43 -4.79
N ASP A 52 -1.39 -4.57 -5.48
CA ASP A 52 -0.13 -5.31 -5.62
C ASP A 52 0.83 -4.57 -6.55
N ILE A 53 2.00 -4.24 -6.05
CA ILE A 53 3.11 -3.63 -6.80
C ILE A 53 4.36 -4.52 -6.79
N THR A 54 4.22 -5.79 -6.42
CA THR A 54 5.30 -6.78 -6.43
C THR A 54 5.88 -6.94 -7.82
N ASN A 55 7.22 -6.92 -7.92
CA ASN A 55 7.96 -7.02 -9.18
C ASN A 55 7.60 -5.94 -10.23
N THR A 56 7.05 -4.80 -9.81
CA THR A 56 6.80 -3.67 -10.70
C THR A 56 8.01 -2.75 -10.83
N THR A 57 8.20 -2.19 -12.01
CA THR A 57 9.18 -1.14 -12.29
C THR A 57 8.71 0.22 -11.77
N ALA A 58 9.63 1.18 -11.63
CA ALA A 58 9.28 2.55 -11.24
C ALA A 58 8.23 3.20 -12.16
N GLN A 59 8.32 2.97 -13.48
CA GLN A 59 7.35 3.50 -14.44
C GLN A 59 5.95 2.90 -14.24
N GLN A 60 5.87 1.60 -13.94
CA GLN A 60 4.59 0.96 -13.63
C GLN A 60 3.98 1.52 -12.34
N ARG A 61 4.80 1.74 -11.30
CA ARG A 61 4.35 2.37 -10.04
C ARG A 61 3.84 3.79 -10.26
N MET A 62 4.50 4.59 -11.10
CA MET A 62 4.00 5.91 -11.50
C MET A 62 2.65 5.81 -12.23
N ASN A 63 2.49 4.88 -13.17
CA ASN A 63 1.23 4.69 -13.88
C ASN A 63 0.07 4.21 -12.98
N LEU A 64 0.39 3.57 -11.86
CA LEU A 64 -0.56 3.12 -10.83
C LEU A 64 -0.88 4.23 -9.79
N GLY A 65 -0.22 5.38 -9.89
CA GLY A 65 -0.38 6.50 -8.96
C GLY A 65 0.20 6.24 -7.57
N VAL A 66 1.20 5.36 -7.44
CA VAL A 66 1.84 5.06 -6.13
C VAL A 66 2.37 6.33 -5.46
N PHE A 67 2.79 7.31 -6.26
CA PHE A 67 3.35 8.58 -5.78
C PHE A 67 2.37 9.75 -5.92
N ASP A 68 1.12 9.47 -6.30
CA ASP A 68 0.09 10.50 -6.41
C ASP A 68 -0.35 10.92 -5.00
N GLY A 69 -0.57 12.21 -4.81
CA GLY A 69 -1.05 12.75 -3.52
C GLY A 69 0.05 13.02 -2.48
N CYS A 70 1.30 12.65 -2.75
CA CYS A 70 2.46 13.10 -1.96
C CYS A 70 2.65 14.61 -2.16
N GLN A 71 2.32 15.44 -1.16
CA GLN A 71 2.68 16.86 -1.17
C GLN A 71 4.11 17.00 -0.64
N TYR A 72 5.00 17.53 -1.48
CA TYR A 72 6.39 17.86 -1.13
C TYR A 72 6.49 19.25 -0.50
#